data_AF-A0A381PZW3-F1
#
_entry.id   AF-A0A381PZW3-F1
#
_cell.length_a   1.000
_cell.length_b   1.000
_cell.length_c   1.000
_cell.angle_alpha   90.00
_cell.angle_beta   90.00
_cell.angle_gamma   90.00
#
_symmetry.space_group_name_H-M   'P 1'
#
loop_
_entity.id
_entity.type
_entity.pdbx_description
1 polymer ?
#
loop_
_entity_poly.entity_id
_entity_poly.type
_entity_poly.pdbx_seq_one_letter_code
_entity_poly.pdbx_strand_id
1 'polypeptide(L)'
;VIKTPSSLFLISCRGRSDLKTLTHCELNKYFDLSPNRFNSLVYLNELLVKLLEKEDSHPEIFDNYLTVCNCLSNLSGKDLESHLRAFELNLLKEIGYGLDLKFEANSNNEIKEEGVYGFDPIIGFQPVNDESNKKNHYTGKDIINFSKGDLSSPQTLSASKQIMREAIDFHLGNKPLKIREYLSLQGS
;
A
#
# COMPACT_ATOMS: atom_id res chain seq x y z
N VAL A 1 1.16 -7.48 -29.65
CA VAL A 1 2.09 -6.89 -28.65
C VAL A 1 1.57 -7.23 -27.27
N ILE A 2 2.37 -7.90 -26.44
CA ILE A 2 1.99 -8.23 -25.06
C ILE A 2 1.86 -6.91 -24.30
N LYS A 3 0.65 -6.57 -23.83
CA LYS A 3 0.38 -5.33 -23.09
C LYS A 3 0.57 -5.55 -21.58
N THR A 4 1.79 -5.90 -21.19
CA THR A 4 2.23 -5.99 -19.79
C THR A 4 2.74 -4.64 -19.29
N PRO A 5 2.65 -4.34 -17.99
CA PRO A 5 2.24 -5.21 -16.88
C PRO A 5 0.73 -5.18 -16.53
N SER A 6 -0.14 -4.61 -17.38
CA SER A 6 -1.58 -4.46 -17.07
C SER A 6 -2.45 -5.60 -17.61
N SER A 7 -1.94 -6.83 -17.61
CA SER A 7 -2.65 -8.01 -18.13
C SER A 7 -2.68 -9.13 -17.09
N LEU A 8 -3.86 -9.73 -16.92
CA LEU A 8 -4.07 -10.95 -16.16
C LEU A 8 -3.97 -12.15 -17.10
N PHE A 9 -3.18 -13.15 -16.72
CA PHE A 9 -2.95 -14.35 -17.51
C PHE A 9 -3.41 -15.60 -16.77
N LEU A 10 -3.86 -16.58 -17.54
CA LEU A 10 -3.92 -17.98 -17.13
C LEU A 10 -2.64 -18.64 -17.63
N ILE A 11 -1.83 -19.16 -16.71
CA ILE A 11 -0.53 -19.74 -17.04
C ILE A 11 -0.44 -21.19 -16.58
N SER A 12 0.31 -21.99 -17.33
CA SER A 12 0.79 -23.30 -16.88
C SER A 12 2.29 -23.34 -17.01
N CYS A 13 2.96 -23.80 -15.95
CA CYS A 13 4.41 -23.83 -15.86
C CYS A 13 4.88 -25.23 -15.46
N ARG A 14 6.06 -25.63 -15.93
CA ARG A 14 6.71 -26.89 -15.58
C ARG A 14 8.15 -26.64 -15.13
N GLY A 15 8.62 -27.41 -14.16
CA GLY A 15 10.00 -27.33 -13.65
C GLY A 15 10.03 -27.44 -12.13
N ARG A 16 11.17 -27.90 -11.59
CA ARG A 16 11.43 -27.99 -10.15
C ARG A 16 12.46 -26.95 -9.66
N SER A 17 13.07 -26.21 -10.58
CA SER A 17 13.96 -25.08 -10.30
C SER A 17 13.17 -23.78 -10.16
N ASP A 18 13.79 -22.78 -9.53
CA ASP A 18 13.26 -21.41 -9.43
C ASP A 18 12.89 -20.80 -10.80
N LEU A 19 13.66 -21.15 -11.84
CA LEU A 19 13.30 -20.84 -13.21
C LEU A 19 12.43 -21.95 -13.79
N LYS A 20 11.13 -21.69 -13.93
CA LYS A 20 10.14 -22.61 -14.53
C LYS A 20 9.96 -22.32 -16.02
N THR A 21 9.70 -23.36 -16.80
CA THR A 21 9.34 -23.26 -18.21
C THR A 21 7.84 -23.01 -18.35
N LEU A 22 7.46 -21.89 -18.95
CA LEU A 22 6.08 -21.57 -19.30
C LEU A 22 5.62 -22.48 -20.45
N THR A 23 4.63 -23.33 -20.21
CA THR A 23 4.10 -24.26 -21.23
C THR A 23 2.82 -23.75 -21.87
N HIS A 24 2.03 -22.96 -21.13
CA HIS A 24 0.79 -22.36 -21.62
C HIS A 24 0.64 -20.96 -21.05
N CYS A 25 0.13 -20.02 -21.85
CA CYS A 25 -0.12 -18.65 -21.44
C CYS A 25 -1.27 -18.06 -22.25
N GLU A 26 -2.38 -17.80 -21.59
CA GLU A 26 -3.56 -17.19 -22.18
C GLU A 26 -3.86 -15.86 -21.50
N LEU A 27 -4.16 -14.85 -22.32
CA LEU A 27 -4.66 -13.57 -21.82
C LEU A 27 -6.09 -13.76 -21.31
N ASN A 28 -6.29 -13.57 -20.02
CA ASN A 28 -7.62 -13.63 -19.39
C ASN A 28 -8.29 -12.26 -19.41
N LYS A 29 -7.57 -11.23 -18.98
CA LYS A 29 -8.09 -9.87 -18.90
C LYS A 29 -6.99 -8.85 -19.18
N TYR A 30 -7.33 -7.81 -19.92
CA TYR A 30 -6.50 -6.63 -20.09
C TYR A 30 -7.12 -5.46 -19.32
N PHE A 31 -6.32 -4.84 -18.46
CA PHE A 31 -6.69 -3.61 -17.76
C PHE A 31 -6.18 -2.44 -18.59
N ASP A 32 -7.10 -1.70 -19.20
CA ASP A 32 -6.74 -0.49 -19.92
C ASP A 32 -6.53 0.64 -18.91
N LEU A 33 -5.30 1.12 -18.84
CA LEU A 33 -4.88 2.11 -17.85
C LEU A 33 -4.51 3.40 -18.56
N SER A 34 -5.02 4.52 -18.05
CA SER A 34 -4.51 5.82 -18.48
C SER A 34 -3.04 5.98 -18.07
N PRO A 35 -2.24 6.75 -18.83
CA PRO A 35 -0.81 6.94 -18.53
C PRO A 35 -0.54 7.39 -17.08
N ASN A 36 -1.43 8.24 -16.53
CA ASN A 36 -1.31 8.77 -15.18
C ASN A 36 -1.46 7.71 -14.08
N ARG A 37 -2.08 6.57 -14.40
CA ARG A 37 -2.35 5.47 -13.46
C ARG A 37 -1.32 4.34 -13.54
N PHE A 38 -0.49 4.35 -14.57
CA PHE A 38 0.57 3.37 -14.76
C PHE A 38 1.54 3.35 -13.57
N ASN A 39 1.84 4.52 -13.00
CA ASN A 39 2.71 4.64 -11.84
C ASN A 39 2.17 3.91 -10.60
N SER A 40 0.85 3.96 -10.36
CA SER A 40 0.22 3.22 -9.28
C SER A 40 0.31 1.70 -9.50
N LEU A 41 0.15 1.23 -10.73
CA LEU A 41 0.33 -0.20 -11.04
C LEU A 41 1.77 -0.65 -10.79
N VAL A 42 2.75 0.12 -11.26
CA VAL A 42 4.18 -0.17 -11.05
C VAL A 42 4.51 -0.18 -9.56
N TYR A 43 3.95 0.76 -8.80
CA TYR A 43 4.09 0.81 -7.34
C TYR A 43 3.58 -0.46 -6.66
N LEU A 44 2.36 -0.91 -6.98
CA LEU A 44 1.80 -2.14 -6.41
C LEU A 44 2.68 -3.36 -6.74
N ASN A 45 3.12 -3.48 -7.99
CA ASN A 45 4.01 -4.57 -8.41
C ASN A 45 5.35 -4.53 -7.67
N GLU A 46 5.91 -3.33 -7.46
CA GLU A 46 7.16 -3.18 -6.72
C GLU A 46 7.02 -3.56 -5.25
N LEU A 47 5.88 -3.22 -4.61
CA LEU A 47 5.58 -3.65 -3.24
C LEU A 47 5.52 -5.18 -3.14
N LEU A 48 4.73 -5.82 -4.02
CA LEU A 48 4.57 -7.28 -4.04
C LEU A 48 5.92 -7.99 -4.19
N VAL A 49 6.75 -7.55 -5.13
CA VAL A 49 8.07 -8.15 -5.40
C VAL A 49 9.05 -8.00 -4.24
N LYS A 50 8.90 -6.96 -3.41
CA LYS A 50 9.85 -6.66 -2.33
C LYS A 50 9.43 -7.16 -0.96
N LEU A 51 8.13 -7.23 -0.71
CA LEU A 51 7.57 -7.58 0.60
C LEU A 51 7.14 -9.05 0.69
N LEU A 52 6.77 -9.68 -0.42
CA LEU A 52 6.37 -11.09 -0.40
C LEU A 52 7.53 -12.02 -0.75
N GLU A 53 7.52 -13.19 -0.14
CA GLU A 53 8.48 -14.26 -0.44
C GLU A 53 8.13 -14.95 -1.77
N LYS A 54 9.16 -15.46 -2.44
CA LYS A 54 8.96 -16.17 -3.71
C LYS A 54 8.30 -17.52 -3.45
N GLU A 55 7.37 -17.86 -4.34
CA GLU A 55 6.62 -19.13 -4.30
C GLU A 55 5.73 -19.32 -3.06
N ASP A 56 5.50 -18.28 -2.26
CA ASP A 56 4.49 -18.27 -1.21
C ASP A 56 3.13 -17.84 -1.76
N SER A 57 2.06 -18.52 -1.34
CA SER A 57 0.74 -18.36 -1.91
C SER A 57 -0.10 -17.38 -1.10
N HIS A 58 -0.41 -16.22 -1.71
CA HIS A 58 -1.27 -15.19 -1.10
C HIS A 58 -2.50 -14.91 -1.97
N PRO A 59 -3.51 -15.82 -2.01
CA PRO A 59 -4.69 -15.65 -2.84
C PRO A 59 -5.50 -14.39 -2.49
N GLU A 60 -5.64 -14.05 -1.21
CA GLU A 60 -6.38 -12.85 -0.78
C GLU A 60 -5.71 -11.55 -1.25
N ILE A 61 -4.37 -11.49 -1.20
CA ILE A 61 -3.62 -10.35 -1.75
C ILE A 61 -3.80 -10.25 -3.26
N PHE A 62 -3.83 -11.40 -3.96
CA PHE A 62 -4.07 -11.42 -5.40
C PHE A 62 -5.47 -10.90 -5.76
N ASP A 63 -6.52 -11.32 -5.04
CA ASP A 63 -7.89 -10.83 -5.26
C ASP A 63 -8.02 -9.32 -4.97
N ASN A 64 -7.37 -8.84 -3.90
CA ASN A 64 -7.27 -7.42 -3.59
C ASN A 64 -6.53 -6.65 -4.69
N TYR A 65 -5.42 -7.18 -5.20
CA TYR A 65 -4.68 -6.61 -6.32
C TYR A 65 -5.56 -6.47 -7.58
N LEU A 66 -6.32 -7.51 -7.92
CA LEU A 66 -7.26 -7.46 -9.05
C LEU A 66 -8.34 -6.40 -8.84
N THR A 67 -8.84 -6.24 -7.62
CA THR A 67 -9.79 -5.18 -7.27
C THR A 67 -9.19 -3.80 -7.54
N VAL A 68 -7.96 -3.54 -7.09
CA VAL A 68 -7.28 -2.26 -7.35
C VAL A 68 -7.02 -2.05 -8.84
N CYS A 69 -6.62 -3.08 -9.59
CA CYS A 69 -6.46 -3.01 -11.05
C CYS A 69 -7.75 -2.63 -11.78
N ASN A 70 -8.90 -3.19 -11.36
CA ASN A 70 -10.21 -2.79 -11.90
C ASN A 70 -10.52 -1.32 -11.59
N CYS A 71 -10.22 -0.88 -10.37
CA CYS A 71 -10.40 0.51 -9.96
C CYS A 71 -9.50 1.47 -10.76
N LEU A 72 -8.25 1.07 -11.01
CA LEU A 72 -7.30 1.79 -11.85
C LEU A 72 -7.81 1.95 -13.29
N SER A 73 -8.59 1.01 -13.84
CA SER A 73 -9.20 1.19 -15.16
C SER A 73 -10.44 2.11 -15.15
N ASN A 74 -11.25 2.09 -14.08
CA ASN A 74 -12.63 2.60 -14.15
C ASN A 74 -12.96 3.81 -13.26
N LEU A 75 -12.24 4.04 -12.16
CA LEU A 75 -12.67 5.00 -11.12
C LEU A 75 -12.06 6.39 -11.24
N SER A 76 -12.52 7.35 -10.43
CA SER A 76 -11.91 8.67 -10.27
C SER A 76 -10.61 8.62 -9.44
N GLY A 77 -9.84 9.70 -9.41
CA GLY A 77 -8.55 9.74 -8.68
C GLY A 77 -8.66 9.65 -7.16
N LYS A 78 -9.75 10.14 -6.55
CA LYS A 78 -9.93 10.08 -5.07
C LYS A 78 -10.27 8.67 -4.59
N ASP A 79 -11.19 8.00 -5.29
CA ASP A 79 -11.60 6.64 -4.95
C ASP A 79 -10.41 5.67 -5.07
N LEU A 80 -9.51 5.92 -6.03
CA LEU A 80 -8.32 5.12 -6.22
C LEU A 80 -7.40 5.14 -4.99
N GLU A 81 -7.20 6.29 -4.35
CA GLU A 81 -6.30 6.38 -3.20
C GLU A 81 -6.78 5.55 -2.01
N SER A 82 -8.09 5.52 -1.75
CA SER A 82 -8.67 4.66 -0.72
C SER A 82 -8.40 3.18 -1.00
N HIS A 83 -8.56 2.74 -2.25
CA HIS A 83 -8.26 1.36 -2.63
C HIS A 83 -6.76 1.03 -2.53
N LEU A 84 -5.88 1.99 -2.85
CA LEU A 84 -4.44 1.84 -2.67
C LEU A 84 -4.08 1.69 -1.19
N ARG A 85 -4.60 2.55 -0.31
CA ARG A 85 -4.31 2.44 1.13
C ARG A 85 -4.85 1.14 1.72
N ALA A 86 -6.06 0.73 1.32
CA ALA A 86 -6.64 -0.54 1.76
C ALA A 86 -5.78 -1.74 1.33
N PHE A 87 -5.29 -1.74 0.09
CA PHE A 87 -4.37 -2.77 -0.39
C PHE A 87 -3.07 -2.80 0.42
N GLU A 88 -2.46 -1.63 0.66
CA GLU A 88 -1.22 -1.55 1.43
C GLU A 88 -1.40 -2.03 2.88
N LEU A 89 -2.52 -1.68 3.54
CA LEU A 89 -2.86 -2.17 4.88
C LEU A 89 -2.99 -3.69 4.90
N ASN A 90 -3.70 -4.26 3.91
CA ASN A 90 -3.86 -5.70 3.80
C ASN A 90 -2.52 -6.39 3.55
N LEU A 91 -1.66 -5.83 2.69
CA LEU A 91 -0.32 -6.36 2.42
C LEU A 91 0.56 -6.34 3.67
N LEU A 92 0.54 -5.25 4.43
CA LEU A 92 1.27 -5.15 5.69
C LEU A 92 0.76 -6.17 6.72
N LYS A 93 -0.56 -6.34 6.81
CA LYS A 93 -1.16 -7.35 7.69
C LYS A 93 -0.72 -8.77 7.31
N GLU A 94 -0.67 -9.07 6.02
CA GLU A 94 -0.27 -10.38 5.50
C GLU A 94 1.19 -10.74 5.87
N ILE A 95 2.10 -9.75 5.84
CA ILE A 95 3.49 -9.94 6.26
C ILE A 95 3.67 -9.90 7.80
N GLY A 96 2.58 -9.91 8.55
CA GLY A 96 2.58 -9.96 10.02
C GLY A 96 2.59 -8.61 10.73
N TYR A 97 2.42 -7.49 10.02
CA TYR A 97 2.36 -6.16 10.63
C TYR A 97 0.93 -5.74 10.95
N GLY A 98 0.57 -5.82 12.22
CA GLY A 98 -0.72 -5.35 12.74
C GLY A 98 -0.70 -3.86 13.07
N LEU A 99 -0.87 -2.99 12.08
CA LEU A 99 -1.06 -1.55 12.32
C LEU A 99 -2.37 -1.29 13.07
N ASP A 100 -2.29 -0.89 14.34
CA ASP A 100 -3.45 -0.46 15.11
C ASP A 100 -3.75 1.02 14.87
N LEU A 101 -4.90 1.30 14.25
CA LEU A 101 -5.40 2.65 13.99
C LEU A 101 -6.49 3.08 14.99
N LYS A 102 -6.75 2.27 16.03
CA LYS A 102 -7.82 2.47 17.00
C LYS A 102 -7.30 2.81 18.39
N PHE A 103 -6.19 2.20 18.79
CA PHE A 103 -5.64 2.35 20.14
C PHE A 103 -4.28 3.04 20.14
N GLU A 104 -4.03 3.78 21.22
CA GLU A 104 -2.73 4.34 21.55
C GLU A 104 -1.76 3.21 21.92
N ALA A 105 -0.56 3.26 21.37
CA ALA A 105 0.55 2.37 21.64
C ALA A 105 0.86 2.24 23.14
N ASN A 106 1.17 1.02 23.58
CA ASN A 106 1.49 0.68 24.97
C ASN A 106 0.39 1.06 26.00
N SER A 107 -0.84 1.30 25.56
CA SER A 107 -1.98 1.55 26.42
C SER A 107 -3.23 0.88 25.84
N ASN A 108 -4.33 0.90 26.59
CA ASN A 108 -5.65 0.51 26.09
C ASN A 108 -6.54 1.74 25.80
N ASN A 109 -5.94 2.92 25.69
CA ASN A 109 -6.70 4.12 25.37
C ASN A 109 -7.03 4.13 23.88
N GLU A 110 -8.28 4.45 23.56
CA GLU A 110 -8.66 4.74 22.18
C GLU A 110 -8.05 6.08 21.73
N ILE A 111 -7.67 6.13 20.46
CA ILE A 111 -7.27 7.37 19.78
C ILE A 111 -8.46 8.33 19.81
N LYS A 112 -8.21 9.56 20.30
CA LYS A 112 -9.24 10.59 20.46
C LYS A 112 -9.19 11.57 19.30
N GLU A 113 -10.35 12.01 18.80
CA GLU A 113 -10.45 12.87 17.63
C GLU A 113 -9.64 14.18 17.78
N GLU A 114 -9.70 14.77 18.97
CA GLU A 114 -9.01 16.00 19.37
C GLU A 114 -7.52 15.83 19.72
N GLY A 115 -7.02 14.59 19.76
CA GLY A 115 -5.63 14.28 20.11
C GLY A 115 -4.65 14.52 18.96
N VAL A 116 -3.37 14.66 19.30
CA VAL A 116 -2.25 14.70 18.35
C VAL A 116 -1.29 13.57 18.68
N TYR A 117 -0.93 12.81 17.65
CA TYR A 117 -0.22 11.55 17.76
C TYR A 117 1.03 11.52 16.89
N GLY A 118 2.13 11.04 17.46
CA GLY A 118 3.30 10.62 16.70
C GLY A 118 3.14 9.16 16.31
N PHE A 119 3.69 8.78 15.16
CA PHE A 119 3.70 7.39 14.70
C PHE A 119 5.10 6.78 14.85
N ASP A 120 5.15 5.55 15.35
CA ASP A 120 6.33 4.72 15.32
C ASP A 120 5.98 3.36 14.72
N PRO A 121 6.63 2.91 13.63
CA PRO A 121 6.32 1.62 13.00
C PRO A 121 6.53 0.39 13.89
N ILE A 122 7.25 0.50 15.01
CA ILE A 122 7.45 -0.61 15.95
C ILE A 122 6.36 -0.63 17.01
N ILE A 123 5.99 0.55 17.51
CA ILE A 123 5.16 0.67 18.72
C ILE A 123 3.72 1.06 18.40
N GLY A 124 3.47 1.86 17.36
CA GLY A 124 2.17 2.41 16.99
C GLY A 124 2.05 3.92 17.30
N PHE A 125 0.83 4.39 17.52
CA PHE A 125 0.53 5.80 17.76
C PHE A 125 0.71 6.20 19.21
N GLN A 126 1.49 7.24 19.49
CA GLN A 126 1.71 7.75 20.84
C GLN A 126 1.23 9.20 20.96
N PRO A 127 0.53 9.56 22.04
CA PRO A 127 0.12 10.95 22.25
C PRO A 127 1.36 11.85 22.39
N VAL A 128 1.33 12.99 21.72
CA VAL A 128 2.43 13.95 21.75
C VAL A 128 2.17 14.97 22.85
N ASN A 129 3.06 15.01 23.84
CA ASN A 129 3.02 16.02 24.91
C ASN A 129 3.88 17.25 24.61
N ASP A 130 4.79 17.16 23.62
CA ASP A 130 5.75 18.21 23.28
C ASP A 130 6.01 18.18 21.75
N GLU A 131 5.58 19.23 21.04
CA GLU A 131 5.69 19.32 19.58
C GLU A 131 7.12 19.55 19.07
N SER A 132 8.10 19.67 19.98
CA SER A 132 9.51 19.88 19.62
C SER A 132 10.19 18.69 18.92
N ASN A 133 9.53 17.52 18.88
CA ASN A 133 10.08 16.33 18.24
C ASN A 133 9.88 16.37 16.72
N LYS A 134 10.94 16.14 15.93
CA LYS A 134 10.96 16.27 14.46
C LYS A 134 10.19 15.19 13.68
N LYS A 135 9.37 14.37 14.34
CA LYS A 135 8.56 13.33 13.66
C LYS A 135 7.30 13.96 13.07
N ASN A 136 6.69 13.29 12.08
CA ASN A 136 5.38 13.69 11.58
C ASN A 136 4.35 13.52 12.70
N HIS A 137 3.42 14.47 12.79
CA HIS A 137 2.30 14.43 13.73
C HIS A 137 0.99 14.29 12.96
N TYR A 138 0.08 13.50 13.52
CA TYR A 138 -1.21 13.19 12.94
C TYR A 138 -2.31 13.53 13.93
N THR A 139 -3.37 14.15 13.44
CA THR A 139 -4.57 14.36 14.27
C THR A 139 -5.27 13.02 14.48
N GLY A 140 -5.84 12.82 15.67
CA GLY A 140 -6.63 11.62 15.92
C GLY A 140 -7.83 11.51 14.98
N LYS A 141 -8.43 12.65 14.59
CA LYS A 141 -9.45 12.71 13.53
C LYS A 141 -9.01 12.03 12.24
N ASP A 142 -7.81 12.36 11.76
CA ASP A 142 -7.28 11.78 10.52
C ASP A 142 -6.97 10.29 10.67
N ILE A 143 -6.45 9.86 11.82
CA ILE A 143 -6.18 8.44 12.09
C ILE A 143 -7.50 7.64 12.14
N ILE A 144 -8.51 8.17 12.83
CA ILE A 144 -9.84 7.55 12.93
C ILE A 144 -10.49 7.47 11.55
N ASN A 145 -10.46 8.53 10.76
CA ASN A 145 -11.00 8.52 9.40
C ASN A 145 -10.27 7.49 8.52
N PHE A 146 -8.94 7.44 8.63
CA PHE A 146 -8.15 6.44 7.92
C PHE A 146 -8.52 5.01 8.34
N SER A 147 -8.74 4.75 9.63
CA SER A 147 -9.20 3.44 10.13
C SER A 147 -10.53 2.97 9.53
N LYS A 148 -11.37 3.92 9.10
CA LYS A 148 -12.68 3.68 8.46
C LYS A 148 -12.58 3.63 6.93
N GLY A 149 -11.40 3.88 6.35
CA GLY A 149 -11.21 4.03 4.92
C GLY A 149 -11.76 5.33 4.31
N ASP A 150 -12.17 6.29 5.14
CA ASP A 150 -12.67 7.59 4.69
C ASP A 150 -11.50 8.53 4.41
N LEU A 151 -11.14 8.67 3.13
CA LEU A 151 -10.10 9.59 2.66
C LEU A 151 -10.69 10.79 1.89
N SER A 152 -11.93 11.17 2.21
CA SER A 152 -12.61 12.29 1.56
C SER A 152 -11.91 13.64 1.79
N SER A 153 -11.33 13.81 2.99
CA SER A 153 -10.57 14.97 3.42
C SER A 153 -9.13 14.96 2.87
N PRO A 154 -8.63 16.06 2.29
CA PRO A 154 -7.23 16.17 1.86
C PRO A 154 -6.22 15.93 2.99
N GLN A 155 -6.54 16.35 4.21
CA GLN A 155 -5.70 16.17 5.39
C GLN A 155 -5.58 14.67 5.73
N THR A 156 -6.71 13.96 5.77
CA THR A 156 -6.74 12.52 6.02
C THR A 156 -6.04 11.73 4.91
N LEU A 157 -6.20 12.15 3.65
CA LEU A 157 -5.46 11.56 2.54
C LEU A 157 -3.95 11.76 2.67
N SER A 158 -3.51 12.95 3.08
CA SER A 158 -2.09 13.23 3.33
C SER A 158 -1.55 12.39 4.49
N ALA A 159 -2.27 12.37 5.61
CA ALA A 159 -1.91 11.61 6.81
C ALA A 159 -1.80 10.11 6.51
N SER A 160 -2.81 9.50 5.87
CA SER A 160 -2.79 8.09 5.50
C SER A 160 -1.61 7.73 4.58
N LYS A 161 -1.29 8.57 3.59
CA LYS A 161 -0.10 8.38 2.73
C LYS A 161 1.20 8.41 3.52
N GLN A 162 1.34 9.34 4.46
CA GLN A 162 2.55 9.45 5.29
C GLN A 162 2.68 8.28 6.26
N ILE A 163 1.62 7.92 6.98
CA ILE A 163 1.58 6.75 7.87
C ILE A 163 1.97 5.49 7.11
N MET A 164 1.34 5.25 5.95
CA MET A 164 1.63 4.07 5.14
C MET A 164 3.03 4.10 4.57
N ARG A 165 3.56 5.27 4.21
CA ARG A 165 4.94 5.41 3.78
C ARG A 165 5.91 5.02 4.90
N GLU A 166 5.73 5.54 6.11
CA GLU A 166 6.58 5.21 7.25
C GLU A 166 6.53 3.72 7.60
N ALA A 167 5.32 3.14 7.62
CA ALA A 167 5.13 1.72 7.89
C ALA A 167 5.79 0.84 6.81
N ILE A 168 5.55 1.13 5.52
CA ILE A 168 6.13 0.37 4.41
C ILE A 168 7.64 0.52 4.38
N ASP A 169 8.17 1.74 4.52
CA ASP A 169 9.61 2.00 4.45
C ASP A 169 10.36 1.28 5.58
N PHE A 170 9.76 1.21 6.79
CA PHE A 170 10.29 0.41 7.88
C PHE A 170 10.41 -1.08 7.52
N HIS A 171 9.36 -1.67 6.92
CA HIS A 171 9.36 -3.10 6.55
C HIS A 171 10.21 -3.42 5.31
N LEU A 172 10.41 -2.45 4.42
CA LEU A 172 11.34 -2.58 3.29
C LEU A 172 12.80 -2.51 3.74
N GLY A 173 13.09 -1.90 4.89
CA GLY A 173 14.45 -1.67 5.39
C GLY A 173 15.28 -0.92 4.35
N ASN A 174 16.37 -1.54 3.88
CA ASN A 174 17.31 -0.93 2.93
C ASN A 174 16.90 -1.09 1.44
N LYS A 175 15.65 -1.45 1.14
CA LYS A 175 15.14 -1.66 -0.23
C LYS A 175 14.22 -0.52 -0.68
N PRO A 176 14.72 0.68 -1.01
CA PRO A 176 13.88 1.83 -1.37
C PRO A 176 13.07 1.56 -2.63
N LEU A 177 11.86 2.14 -2.72
CA LEU A 177 10.98 2.01 -3.88
C LEU A 177 11.44 2.92 -5.03
N LYS A 178 11.86 2.30 -6.14
CA LYS A 178 12.37 2.98 -7.33
C LYS A 178 11.33 3.85 -7.99
N ILE A 179 10.05 3.43 -7.96
CA ILE A 179 8.98 4.25 -8.53
C ILE A 179 8.84 5.60 -7.81
N ARG A 180 9.07 5.62 -6.48
CA ARG A 180 9.01 6.87 -5.70
C ARG A 180 10.18 7.79 -6.05
N GLU A 181 11.39 7.24 -6.20
CA GLU A 181 12.57 7.99 -6.67
C GLU A 181 12.31 8.60 -8.05
N TYR A 182 11.82 7.79 -9.01
CA TYR A 182 11.47 8.24 -10.35
C TYR A 182 10.47 9.40 -10.34
N LEU A 183 9.40 9.30 -9.55
CA LEU A 183 8.37 10.35 -9.48
C LEU A 183 8.89 11.63 -8.83
N SER A 184 9.80 11.53 -7.86
CA SER A 184 10.41 12.72 -7.24
C SER A 184 11.29 13.51 -8.22
N LEU A 185 11.99 12.81 -9.12
CA LEU A 185 12.82 13.44 -10.17
C LEU A 185 11.99 14.11 -11.26
N GLN A 186 10.79 13.62 -11.55
CA GLN A 186 9.89 14.21 -12.57
C GLN A 186 9.14 15.45 -12.06
N GLY A 187 9.02 15.61 -10.75
CA GLY A 187 8.42 16.78 -10.11
C GLY A 187 9.42 17.89 -9.73
N SER A 188 10.70 17.71 -10.09
CA SER A 188 11.80 18.66 -9.84
C SER A 188 12.08 19.53 -11.06
#